data_AF-A0A9E1ZD34-F1
#
_entry.id   AF-A0A9E1ZD34-F1
#
_cell.length_a   1.000
_cell.length_b   1.000
_cell.length_c   1.000
_cell.angle_alpha   90.00
_cell.angle_beta   90.00
_cell.angle_gamma   90.00
#
_symmetry.space_group_name_H-M   'P 1'
#
loop_
_entity.id
_entity.type
_entity.pdbx_description
1 polymer ?
#
loop_
_entity_poly.entity_id
_entity_poly.type
_entity_poly.pdbx_seq_one_letter_code
_entity_poly.pdbx_strand_id
1 'polypeptide(L)'
;MKINLFEYKNNVWLFGAVLLAVFAVSTGVRYQQFETWKLTPQSYFVGERPMMTTLDAPYWLRIAREYNEGVYRQKGGLRGYPESTGTFHEMSVKKLSLPLKYTDISPTSLSSLSS
;
A
#
# COMPACT_ATOMS: atom_id res chain seq x y z
N MET A 1 39.22 -27.09 -6.27
CA MET A 1 39.09 -25.62 -6.36
C MET A 1 39.59 -25.03 -5.06
N LYS A 2 40.75 -24.35 -5.06
CA LYS A 2 41.26 -23.64 -3.88
C LYS A 2 40.46 -22.34 -3.76
N ILE A 3 39.65 -22.22 -2.72
CA ILE A 3 38.91 -20.99 -2.42
C ILE A 3 39.81 -20.14 -1.55
N ASN A 4 40.37 -19.06 -2.10
CA ASN A 4 41.13 -18.08 -1.33
C ASN A 4 40.15 -17.19 -0.55
N LEU A 5 39.68 -17.69 0.59
CA LEU A 5 38.63 -17.07 1.40
C LEU A 5 39.02 -15.67 1.95
N PHE A 6 40.32 -15.40 2.07
CA PHE A 6 40.88 -14.18 2.67
C PHE A 6 41.54 -13.21 1.67
N GLU A 7 41.43 -13.45 0.36
CA GLU A 7 41.75 -12.39 -0.59
C GLU A 7 40.64 -11.34 -0.54
N TYR A 8 40.95 -10.13 -0.07
CA TYR A 8 39.94 -9.07 0.14
C TYR A 8 39.53 -8.34 -1.14
N LYS A 9 40.32 -8.44 -2.22
CA LYS A 9 40.08 -7.71 -3.46
C LYS A 9 39.01 -8.44 -4.29
N ASN A 10 37.82 -7.83 -4.40
CA ASN A 10 36.68 -8.32 -5.21
C ASN A 10 36.23 -9.75 -4.91
N ASN A 11 36.25 -10.17 -3.64
CA ASN A 11 35.85 -11.51 -3.25
C ASN A 11 34.33 -11.61 -3.05
N VAL A 12 33.66 -12.08 -4.10
CA VAL A 12 32.20 -12.27 -4.14
C VAL A 12 31.73 -13.25 -3.06
N TRP A 13 32.53 -14.25 -2.69
CA TRP A 13 32.19 -15.20 -1.63
C TRP A 13 32.20 -14.55 -0.25
N LEU A 14 33.22 -13.73 0.04
CA LEU A 14 33.27 -12.94 1.28
C LEU A 14 32.09 -11.98 1.34
N PHE A 15 31.78 -11.28 0.24
CA PHE A 15 30.62 -10.41 0.15
C PHE A 15 29.30 -11.16 0.43
N GLY A 16 29.08 -12.31 -0.22
CA GLY A 16 27.88 -13.13 0.00
C GLY A 16 27.76 -13.62 1.44
N ALA A 17 28.87 -14.05 2.06
CA ALA A 17 28.89 -14.48 3.45
C ALA A 17 28.52 -13.33 4.42
N VAL A 18 29.08 -12.15 4.21
CA VAL A 18 28.74 -10.95 5.01
C VAL A 18 27.27 -10.58 4.82
N LEU A 19 26.75 -10.62 3.58
CA LEU A 19 25.36 -10.31 3.28
C LEU A 19 24.40 -11.28 3.98
N LEU A 20 24.71 -12.58 3.97
CA LEU A 20 23.96 -13.60 4.72
C LEU A 20 24.02 -13.37 6.23
N ALA A 21 25.19 -13.03 6.77
CA ALA A 21 25.35 -12.74 8.19
C ALA A 21 24.48 -11.53 8.61
N VAL A 22 24.50 -10.44 7.83
CA VAL A 22 23.66 -9.26 8.06
C VAL A 22 22.18 -9.63 7.99
N PHE A 23 21.77 -10.41 6.99
CA PHE A 23 20.39 -10.89 6.88
C PHE A 23 19.97 -11.71 8.10
N ALA A 24 20.80 -12.66 8.54
CA ALA A 24 20.51 -13.51 9.69
C ALA A 24 20.40 -12.71 11.00
N VAL A 25 21.28 -11.73 11.23
CA VAL A 25 21.17 -10.84 12.39
C VAL A 25 19.89 -10.00 12.31
N SER A 26 19.60 -9.45 11.13
CA SER A 26 18.42 -8.61 10.91
C SER A 26 17.12 -9.37 11.15
N THR A 27 16.99 -10.60 10.65
CA THR A 27 15.80 -11.45 10.87
C THR A 27 15.74 -11.99 12.29
N GLY A 28 16.89 -12.37 12.87
CA GLY A 28 16.98 -12.88 14.23
C GLY A 28 16.49 -11.89 15.28
N VAL A 29 16.88 -10.62 15.19
CA VAL A 29 16.41 -9.57 16.12
C VAL A 29 14.89 -9.40 16.03
N ARG A 30 14.32 -9.40 14.82
CA ARG A 30 12.86 -9.31 14.63
C ARG A 30 12.13 -10.55 15.15
N TYR A 31 12.75 -11.72 15.01
CA TYR A 31 12.20 -12.96 15.54
C TYR A 31 12.19 -12.97 17.08
N GLN A 32 13.23 -12.47 17.73
CA GLN A 32 13.26 -12.31 19.18
C GLN A 32 12.13 -11.38 19.67
N GLN A 33 11.90 -10.27 18.97
CA GLN A 33 10.76 -9.38 19.25
C GLN A 33 9.41 -10.10 19.07
N PHE A 34 9.28 -10.99 18.10
CA PHE A 34 8.06 -11.78 17.92
C PHE A 34 7.85 -12.79 19.07
N GLU A 35 8.90 -13.43 19.55
CA GLU A 35 8.83 -14.32 20.72
C GLU A 35 8.41 -13.58 22.00
N THR A 36 8.92 -12.36 22.23
CA THR A 36 8.48 -11.57 23.40
C THR A 36 7.00 -11.19 23.33
N TRP A 37 6.48 -10.94 22.12
CA TRP A 37 5.05 -10.70 21.93
C TRP A 37 4.19 -11.92 22.25
N LYS A 38 4.66 -13.13 21.94
CA LYS A 38 3.95 -14.38 22.27
C LYS A 38 3.78 -14.57 23.77
N LEU A 39 4.70 -14.05 24.59
CA LEU A 39 4.60 -14.11 26.05
C LEU A 39 3.47 -13.21 26.60
N THR A 40 3.06 -12.19 25.85
CA THR A 40 2.03 -11.20 26.26
C THR A 40 0.98 -10.99 25.17
N PRO A 41 0.23 -12.04 24.79
CA PRO A 41 -0.59 -12.04 23.59
C PRO A 41 -1.74 -11.01 23.64
N GLN A 42 -2.29 -10.73 24.83
CA GLN A 42 -3.38 -9.76 25.00
C GLN A 42 -3.02 -8.35 24.50
N SER A 43 -1.74 -7.99 24.53
CA SER A 43 -1.27 -6.65 24.13
C SER A 43 -0.83 -6.57 22.68
N TYR A 44 -0.48 -7.70 22.06
CA TYR A 44 0.21 -7.72 20.76
C TYR A 44 -0.48 -8.56 19.69
N PHE A 45 -1.53 -9.30 20.02
CA PHE A 45 -2.25 -10.16 19.09
C PHE A 45 -3.75 -9.85 19.07
N VAL A 46 -4.35 -10.05 17.89
CA VAL A 46 -5.80 -10.08 17.71
C VAL A 46 -6.13 -11.46 17.17
N GLY A 47 -6.64 -12.32 18.05
CA GLY A 47 -6.76 -13.76 17.78
C GLY A 47 -5.38 -14.36 17.49
N GLU A 48 -5.25 -15.06 16.36
CA GLU A 48 -4.01 -15.74 15.96
C GLU A 48 -2.97 -14.83 15.27
N ARG A 49 -3.30 -13.57 14.99
CA ARG A 49 -2.47 -12.68 14.16
C ARG A 49 -1.80 -11.59 15.02
N PRO A 50 -0.51 -11.32 14.84
CA PRO A 50 0.12 -10.19 15.51
C PRO A 50 -0.51 -8.89 15.02
N MET A 51 -0.73 -7.96 15.92
CA MET A 51 -1.11 -6.60 15.59
C MET A 51 0.01 -5.92 14.82
N MET A 52 -0.39 -5.06 13.89
CA MET A 52 0.56 -4.25 13.15
C MET A 52 1.07 -3.11 14.03
N THR A 53 2.36 -2.79 13.90
CA THR A 53 3.03 -1.74 14.68
C THR A 53 2.87 -0.33 14.09
N THR A 54 2.22 -0.20 12.92
CA THR A 54 2.10 1.08 12.19
C THR A 54 0.67 1.26 11.68
N LEU A 55 0.16 2.49 11.74
CA LEU A 55 -1.20 2.85 11.35
C LEU A 55 -1.51 2.57 9.87
N ASP A 56 -0.49 2.59 9.01
CA ASP A 56 -0.64 2.34 7.56
C ASP A 56 -0.73 0.86 7.21
N ALA A 57 -0.23 -0.04 8.06
CA ALA A 57 -0.15 -1.46 7.75
C ALA A 57 -1.52 -2.13 7.53
N PRO A 58 -2.59 -1.82 8.29
CA PRO A 58 -3.94 -2.30 7.99
C PRO A 58 -4.42 -1.97 6.57
N TYR A 59 -4.03 -0.83 6.00
CA TYR A 59 -4.40 -0.46 4.63
C TYR A 59 -3.79 -1.42 3.61
N TRP A 60 -2.50 -1.74 3.76
CA TRP A 60 -1.79 -2.69 2.90
C TRP A 60 -2.29 -4.13 3.08
N LEU A 61 -2.57 -4.55 4.32
CA LEU A 61 -3.14 -5.87 4.60
C LEU A 61 -4.53 -6.05 4.01
N ARG A 62 -5.36 -5.00 4.04
CA ARG A 62 -6.66 -5.01 3.37
C ARG A 62 -6.48 -5.23 1.87
N ILE A 63 -5.57 -4.50 1.23
CA ILE A 63 -5.30 -4.65 -0.20
C ILE A 63 -4.79 -6.05 -0.53
N ALA A 64 -3.85 -6.59 0.25
CA ALA A 64 -3.34 -7.94 0.05
C ALA A 64 -4.44 -9.00 0.18
N ARG A 65 -5.35 -8.83 1.14
CA ARG A 65 -6.53 -9.69 1.29
C ARG A 65 -7.47 -9.59 0.08
N GLU A 66 -7.81 -8.37 -0.34
CA GLU A 66 -8.68 -8.16 -1.50
C GLU A 66 -8.08 -8.76 -2.77
N TYR A 67 -6.76 -8.70 -2.93
CA TYR A 67 -6.06 -9.35 -4.03
C TYR A 67 -6.19 -10.87 -3.96
N ASN A 68 -5.96 -11.48 -2.80
CA ASN A 68 -6.11 -12.92 -2.59
C ASN A 68 -7.56 -13.41 -2.76
N GLU A 69 -8.54 -12.59 -2.42
CA GLU A 69 -9.97 -12.85 -2.57
C GLU A 69 -10.50 -12.54 -3.99
N GLY A 70 -9.68 -11.98 -4.88
CA GLY A 70 -10.08 -11.62 -6.25
C GLY A 70 -10.98 -10.38 -6.36
N VAL A 71 -11.14 -9.61 -5.28
CA VAL A 71 -12.00 -8.41 -5.19
C VAL A 71 -11.19 -7.10 -5.14
N TYR A 72 -9.97 -7.13 -5.71
CA TYR A 72 -9.04 -6.01 -5.69
C TYR A 72 -9.68 -4.69 -6.14
N ARG A 73 -9.55 -3.64 -5.30
CA ARG A 73 -10.06 -2.27 -5.52
C ARG A 73 -11.57 -2.11 -5.57
N GLN A 74 -12.36 -3.16 -5.35
CA GLN A 74 -13.83 -3.05 -5.32
C GLN A 74 -14.33 -2.22 -4.13
N LYS A 75 -13.53 -2.11 -3.06
CA LYS A 75 -13.86 -1.38 -1.81
C LYS A 75 -13.17 0.00 -1.72
N GLY A 76 -12.95 0.65 -2.86
CA GLY A 76 -12.32 1.98 -2.93
C GLY A 76 -13.06 3.06 -2.12
N GLY A 77 -14.40 3.01 -2.12
CA GLY A 77 -15.27 3.98 -1.44
C GLY A 77 -15.31 3.91 0.10
N LEU A 78 -14.56 2.98 0.72
CA LEU A 78 -14.46 2.92 2.19
C LEU A 78 -13.51 3.98 2.75
N ARG A 79 -12.55 4.45 1.95
CA ARG A 79 -11.57 5.46 2.39
C ARG A 79 -12.11 6.85 2.04
N GLY A 80 -12.14 7.77 3.01
CA GLY A 80 -12.70 9.10 2.78
C GLY A 80 -14.23 9.08 2.60
N TYR A 81 -14.92 8.12 3.23
CA TYR A 81 -16.39 8.15 3.25
C TYR A 81 -16.89 9.40 3.99
N PRO A 82 -17.94 10.09 3.50
CA PRO A 82 -18.76 9.76 2.33
C PRO A 82 -18.26 10.34 0.99
N GLU A 83 -17.20 11.15 0.98
CA GLU A 83 -16.67 11.84 -0.21
C GLU A 83 -16.36 10.89 -1.38
N SER A 84 -15.80 9.71 -1.09
CA SER A 84 -15.43 8.72 -2.10
C SER A 84 -16.59 7.83 -2.59
N THR A 85 -17.82 8.12 -2.18
CA THR A 85 -19.01 7.44 -2.71
C THR A 85 -19.44 8.04 -4.05
N GLY A 86 -20.05 7.23 -4.91
CA GLY A 86 -20.49 7.68 -6.24
C GLY A 86 -21.41 8.90 -6.20
N THR A 87 -22.31 8.98 -5.21
CA THR A 87 -23.26 10.08 -5.07
C THR A 87 -22.58 11.43 -4.78
N PHE A 88 -21.62 11.47 -3.85
CA PHE A 88 -20.87 12.69 -3.53
C PHE A 88 -19.83 13.02 -4.59
N HIS A 89 -19.28 12.01 -5.26
CA HIS A 89 -18.39 12.23 -6.40
C HIS A 89 -19.14 12.86 -7.58
N GLU A 90 -20.32 12.35 -7.94
CA GLU A 90 -21.16 12.94 -8.99
C GLU A 90 -21.65 14.35 -8.61
N MET A 91 -22.04 14.59 -7.35
CA MET A 91 -22.41 15.92 -6.89
C MET A 91 -21.24 16.90 -6.93
N SER A 92 -20.03 16.48 -6.56
CA SER A 92 -18.84 17.34 -6.62
C SER A 92 -18.44 17.65 -8.06
N VAL A 93 -18.45 16.65 -8.96
CA VAL A 93 -18.26 16.85 -10.40
C VAL A 93 -19.34 17.77 -11.00
N LYS A 94 -20.61 17.57 -10.63
CA LYS A 94 -21.74 18.40 -11.08
C LYS A 94 -21.68 19.83 -10.52
N LYS A 95 -21.17 20.01 -9.31
CA LYS A 95 -20.93 21.35 -8.72
C LYS A 95 -19.74 22.05 -9.39
N LEU A 96 -18.74 21.28 -9.83
CA LEU A 96 -17.59 21.78 -10.56
C LEU A 96 -17.95 22.13 -12.02
N SER A 97 -18.88 21.40 -12.63
CA SER A 97 -19.48 21.81 -13.90
C SER A 97 -20.35 23.05 -13.66
N LEU A 98 -19.98 24.17 -14.28
CA LEU A 98 -20.79 25.37 -14.22
C LEU A 98 -22.22 25.04 -14.69
N PRO A 99 -23.26 25.47 -13.97
CA PRO A 99 -24.62 25.23 -14.42
C PRO A 99 -24.80 25.88 -15.80
N LEU A 100 -25.44 25.17 -16.73
CA LEU A 100 -25.68 25.63 -18.10
C LEU A 100 -26.34 27.02 -18.15
N LYS A 101 -27.13 27.36 -17.12
CA LYS A 101 -27.76 28.67 -16.92
C LYS A 101 -26.75 29.85 -16.83
N TYR A 102 -25.52 29.58 -16.43
CA TYR A 102 -24.44 30.56 -16.29
C TYR A 102 -23.29 30.33 -17.30
N THR A 103 -23.50 29.44 -18.28
CA THR A 103 -22.56 29.25 -19.38
C THR A 103 -22.95 30.22 -20.49
N ASP A 104 -22.13 31.23 -20.74
CA ASP A 104 -22.33 32.13 -21.87
C ASP A 104 -22.20 31.33 -23.18
N ILE A 105 -23.28 31.30 -23.97
CA ILE A 105 -23.26 30.70 -25.31
C ILE A 105 -22.45 31.64 -26.19
N SER A 106 -21.15 31.38 -26.31
CA SER A 106 -20.34 32.02 -27.35
C SER A 106 -20.85 31.56 -28.72
N PRO A 107 -21.10 32.47 -29.68
CA PRO A 107 -21.67 32.12 -31.00
C PRO A 107 -20.85 31.09 -31.78
N THR A 108 -19.59 30.86 -31.41
CA THR A 108 -18.72 29.85 -32.01
C THR A 108 -19.13 28.40 -31.71
N SER A 109 -19.92 28.12 -30.66
CA SER A 109 -20.35 26.74 -30.32
C SER A 109 -21.64 26.29 -31.01
N LEU A 110 -22.40 27.20 -31.63
CA LEU A 110 -23.63 26.86 -32.35
C LEU A 110 -23.36 26.29 -33.75
N SER A 111 -22.19 26.55 -34.33
CA SER A 111 -21.83 26.07 -35.67
C SER A 111 -21.39 24.60 -35.72
N SER A 112 -21.11 23.97 -34.57
CA SER A 112 -20.66 22.57 -34.51
C SER A 112 -21.76 21.56 -34.18
N LEU A 113 -22.97 22.01 -33.83
CA LEU A 113 -24.14 21.14 -33.61
C LEU A 113 -25.05 21.01 -34.84
N SER A 114 -24.82 21.81 -35.87
CA SER A 114 -25.63 21.85 -37.10
C SER A 114 -24.99 21.15 -38.31
N SER A 115 -23.92 20.39 -38.11
CA SER A 115 -23.23 19.60 -39.15
C SER A 115 -23.32 18.10 -38.91
#